data_AF-A0A0D0E2L6-F1
#
_entry.id   AF-A0A0D0E2L6-F1
#
_cell.length_a   1.000
_cell.length_b   1.000
_cell.length_c   1.000
_cell.angle_alpha   90.00
_cell.angle_beta   90.00
_cell.angle_gamma   90.00
#
_symmetry.space_group_name_H-M   'P 1'
#
loop_
_entity.id
_entity.type
_entity.pdbx_description
1 polymer ?
#
loop_
_entity_poly.entity_id
_entity_poly.type
_entity_poly.pdbx_seq_one_letter_code
_entity_poly.pdbx_strand_id
1 'polypeptide(L)'
;MIGLSISRRESTTFDLTCHICLLCLRSVYDKASMNTAPWGPTARDKKKWTPALQILTPRTFDFVSLMRFARTVNRVSARLAAPIHTLPREILAYVFELVTFAVSPDELSFLRGSQQKLPFHPNSVTVPTKLCAVNRHWRYVGLTTPRLWSSIVVSINDVIICDYGSGHPDSGLDLESFACFLSRSRNSPIDILIDGRDPECDFSDLCDDGDLAEGPSAYDHPFRPEFMKQTLDILFHHLSRWRSLVILTDTWAPMHAAIYRLSTRAGFHCATGGASCLETLTLMHCNEYISQSDIFLPRELKEPISTPFAALLGHPYDSFSAAPRSLPRLQSVSLLGVHVNWADFSSFVSGTHGGLSGGIHILELAYHCYEVRPSVVDFCKILEGCPDLRSLSLKLSGPQGVEEVSERRSVPLPLLESLHLQYDSVENAARTLSLIRCPKLQSFVVEDIAQADRLIMEASC
;
A
#
# COMPACT_ATOMS: atom_id res chain seq x y z
N MET A 1 -30.21 -54.43 -3.76
CA MET A 1 -30.70 -54.37 -2.37
C MET A 1 -29.53 -54.77 -1.45
N ILE A 2 -28.66 -53.80 -1.13
CA ILE A 2 -27.52 -53.96 -0.22
C ILE A 2 -27.50 -52.66 0.60
N GLY A 3 -27.86 -52.77 1.87
CA GLY A 3 -27.85 -51.67 2.82
C GLY A 3 -26.47 -51.53 3.46
N LEU A 4 -25.98 -50.30 3.57
CA LEU A 4 -24.80 -49.96 4.37
C LEU A 4 -25.16 -48.81 5.31
N SER A 5 -25.03 -49.13 6.59
CA SER A 5 -25.28 -48.32 7.77
C SER A 5 -24.15 -47.29 7.96
N ILE A 6 -24.51 -46.02 8.17
CA ILE A 6 -23.57 -44.96 8.54
C ILE A 6 -23.64 -44.76 10.06
N SER A 7 -22.61 -45.24 10.76
CA SER A 7 -22.36 -44.96 12.17
C SER A 7 -21.59 -43.64 12.29
N ARG A 8 -22.19 -42.65 12.98
CA ARG A 8 -21.49 -41.45 13.46
C ARG A 8 -20.36 -41.84 14.42
N ARG A 9 -19.17 -41.31 14.21
CA ARG A 9 -18.13 -41.15 15.24
C ARG A 9 -17.79 -39.67 15.36
N GLU A 10 -18.01 -39.13 16.55
CA GLU A 10 -17.45 -37.87 17.01
C GLU A 10 -15.92 -38.06 17.18
N SER A 11 -15.11 -37.16 16.61
CA SER A 11 -13.67 -37.10 16.90
C SER A 11 -13.22 -35.66 17.21
N THR A 12 -12.99 -35.41 18.50
CA THR A 12 -11.86 -34.67 19.08
C THR A 12 -11.21 -33.56 18.23
N THR A 13 -11.65 -32.32 18.44
CA THR A 13 -11.08 -31.05 17.94
C THR A 13 -10.00 -30.45 18.85
N PHE A 14 -9.24 -31.27 19.58
CA PHE A 14 -8.31 -30.80 20.62
C PHE A 14 -6.87 -31.24 20.36
N ASP A 15 -6.28 -30.84 19.21
CA ASP A 15 -4.80 -30.75 19.07
C ASP A 15 -4.29 -29.90 17.88
N LEU A 16 -5.16 -29.19 17.15
CA LEU A 16 -4.72 -28.39 15.99
C LEU A 16 -4.10 -27.04 16.41
N THR A 17 -4.54 -26.48 17.53
CA THR A 17 -4.20 -25.13 17.98
C THR A 17 -2.79 -25.04 18.59
N CYS A 18 -2.35 -26.10 19.26
CA CYS A 18 -0.97 -26.21 19.76
C CYS A 18 0.00 -26.43 18.58
N HIS A 19 -0.44 -27.17 17.55
CA HIS A 19 0.32 -27.38 16.34
C HIS A 19 0.50 -26.09 15.54
N ILE A 20 -0.51 -25.23 15.40
CA ILE A 20 -0.37 -23.95 14.68
C ILE A 20 0.61 -23.01 15.40
N CYS A 21 0.54 -22.88 16.73
CA CYS A 21 1.51 -22.07 17.47
C CYS A 21 2.92 -22.66 17.46
N LEU A 22 3.04 -23.98 17.61
CA LEU A 22 4.33 -24.66 17.50
C LEU A 22 4.87 -24.61 16.08
N LEU A 23 4.04 -24.62 15.03
CA LEU A 23 4.47 -24.46 13.64
C LEU A 23 4.84 -23.02 13.32
N CYS A 24 4.15 -22.01 13.87
CA CYS A 24 4.58 -20.61 13.77
C CYS A 24 5.92 -20.39 14.52
N LEU A 25 6.08 -20.94 15.73
CA LEU A 25 7.32 -20.84 16.50
C LEU A 25 8.45 -21.71 15.90
N ARG A 26 8.13 -22.87 15.32
CA ARG A 26 9.08 -23.78 14.66
C ARG A 26 9.48 -23.29 13.27
N SER A 27 8.59 -22.65 12.51
CA SER A 27 8.93 -21.92 11.28
C SER A 27 9.87 -20.76 11.58
N VAL A 28 9.67 -20.06 12.70
CA VAL A 28 10.61 -19.04 13.19
C VAL A 28 11.94 -19.67 13.67
N TYR A 29 11.93 -20.88 14.22
CA TYR A 29 13.12 -21.60 14.73
C TYR A 29 13.96 -22.29 13.64
N ASP A 30 13.34 -23.00 12.68
CA ASP A 30 14.02 -23.74 11.61
C ASP A 30 14.71 -22.76 10.62
N LYS A 31 14.15 -21.57 10.43
CA LYS A 31 14.78 -20.44 9.71
C LYS A 31 16.11 -19.98 10.34
N ALA A 32 16.29 -20.15 11.65
CA ALA A 32 17.53 -19.79 12.35
C ALA A 32 18.60 -20.90 12.27
N SER A 33 18.22 -22.14 11.92
CA SER A 33 19.12 -23.29 11.86
C SER A 33 19.76 -23.50 10.48
N MET A 34 19.20 -22.94 9.40
CA MET A 34 19.71 -23.14 8.04
C MET A 34 20.80 -22.14 7.60
N ASN A 35 21.16 -21.14 8.43
CA ASN A 35 22.16 -20.12 8.10
C ASN A 35 23.54 -20.31 8.78
N THR A 36 23.86 -21.52 9.26
CA THR A 36 25.19 -21.82 9.78
C THR A 36 25.87 -22.91 8.95
N ALA A 37 26.52 -22.51 7.86
CA ALA A 37 27.60 -23.29 7.26
C ALA A 37 28.94 -22.95 7.95
N PRO A 38 29.83 -23.93 8.19
CA PRO A 38 31.02 -23.73 9.02
C PRO A 38 32.17 -23.12 8.20
N TRP A 39 32.62 -21.93 8.58
CA TRP A 39 33.90 -21.38 8.16
C TRP A 39 34.98 -21.75 9.18
N GLY A 40 35.99 -22.52 8.73
CA GLY A 40 37.21 -22.79 9.48
C GLY A 40 38.18 -21.59 9.50
N PRO A 41 39.21 -21.60 10.36
CA PRO A 41 39.92 -20.38 10.76
C PRO A 41 41.34 -20.26 10.20
N THR A 42 41.73 -19.04 9.80
CA THR A 42 43.10 -18.49 9.91
C THR A 42 42.99 -16.96 9.73
N ALA A 43 43.16 -16.12 10.76
CA ALA A 43 44.38 -15.71 11.46
C ALA A 43 44.97 -14.37 10.94
N ARG A 44 45.19 -13.46 11.91
CA ARG A 44 46.18 -12.35 11.98
C ARG A 44 45.83 -10.95 11.42
N ASP A 45 45.51 -10.09 12.40
CA ASP A 45 46.34 -8.96 12.88
C ASP A 45 46.01 -7.50 12.50
N LYS A 46 45.94 -6.71 13.58
CA LYS A 46 46.36 -5.31 13.80
C LYS A 46 45.34 -4.15 13.70
N LYS A 47 45.02 -3.66 14.91
CA LYS A 47 45.13 -2.27 15.42
C LYS A 47 44.23 -1.17 14.81
N LYS A 48 43.31 -0.63 15.62
CA LYS A 48 43.43 0.65 16.37
C LYS A 48 42.10 0.96 17.09
N TRP A 49 42.20 1.42 18.33
CA TRP A 49 41.10 1.99 19.12
C TRP A 49 41.29 3.50 19.23
N THR A 50 40.23 4.28 19.01
CA THR A 50 39.75 5.43 19.83
C THR A 50 38.44 6.02 19.24
N PRO A 51 37.63 6.77 20.02
CA PRO A 51 36.19 6.57 20.12
C PRO A 51 35.35 7.57 19.32
N ALA A 52 34.16 7.15 18.91
CA ALA A 52 33.14 8.02 18.34
C ALA A 52 31.91 8.08 19.26
N LEU A 53 31.45 9.31 19.50
CA LEU A 53 30.18 9.65 20.14
C LEU A 53 29.02 8.87 19.49
N GLN A 54 28.22 8.18 20.32
CA GLN A 54 26.94 7.63 19.90
C GLN A 54 25.83 8.67 20.10
N ILE A 55 25.33 9.18 18.99
CA ILE A 55 24.02 9.83 18.88
C ILE A 55 22.99 8.70 18.79
N LEU A 56 21.99 8.73 19.69
CA LEU A 56 20.87 7.80 19.71
C LEU A 56 19.96 8.02 18.50
N THR A 57 19.81 7.01 17.64
CA THR A 57 18.76 6.90 16.62
C THR A 57 17.89 5.66 16.90
N PRO A 58 16.65 5.58 16.37
CA PRO A 58 15.63 4.66 16.86
C PRO A 58 15.83 3.22 16.38
N ARG A 59 16.02 2.34 17.36
CA ARG A 59 15.68 0.90 17.43
C ARG A 59 15.62 0.14 16.10
N THR A 60 16.78 -0.31 15.63
CA THR A 60 16.89 -1.53 14.83
C THR A 60 16.52 -2.75 15.69
N PHE A 61 15.80 -3.67 15.07
CA PHE A 61 15.29 -4.91 15.63
C PHE A 61 16.45 -5.82 16.08
N ASP A 62 16.69 -5.95 17.38
CA ASP A 62 17.74 -6.85 17.90
C ASP A 62 17.22 -8.30 17.97
N PHE A 63 17.38 -9.01 16.86
CA PHE A 63 17.09 -10.44 16.72
C PHE A 63 17.83 -11.30 17.76
N VAL A 64 18.97 -10.83 18.29
CA VAL A 64 19.76 -11.51 19.32
C VAL A 64 19.03 -11.48 20.67
N SER A 65 18.28 -10.42 20.96
CA SER A 65 17.48 -10.32 22.18
C SER A 65 16.29 -11.27 22.18
N LEU A 66 15.60 -11.44 21.03
CA LEU A 66 14.52 -12.43 20.86
C LEU A 66 15.07 -13.88 20.98
N MET A 67 16.25 -14.13 20.41
CA MET A 67 16.92 -15.43 20.48
C MET A 67 17.47 -15.77 21.88
N ARG A 68 17.92 -14.77 22.65
CA ARG A 68 18.30 -14.95 24.07
C ARG A 68 17.09 -15.25 24.95
N PHE A 69 15.94 -14.63 24.66
CA PHE A 69 14.68 -14.95 25.33
C PHE A 69 14.24 -16.39 25.04
N ALA A 70 14.21 -16.79 23.76
CA ALA A 70 13.83 -18.14 23.36
C ALA A 70 14.78 -19.25 23.88
N ARG A 71 16.10 -19.00 23.92
CA ARG A 71 17.09 -19.95 24.47
C ARG A 71 16.99 -20.10 26.00
N THR A 72 16.64 -19.04 26.71
CA THR A 72 16.42 -19.11 28.18
C THR A 72 15.17 -19.93 28.50
N VAL A 73 14.10 -19.78 27.71
CA VAL A 73 12.86 -20.54 27.88
C VAL A 73 13.08 -22.03 27.59
N ASN A 74 13.85 -22.39 26.55
CA ASN A 74 14.06 -23.80 26.18
C ASN A 74 14.89 -24.62 27.19
N ARG A 75 15.80 -24.01 27.97
CA ARG A 75 16.59 -24.76 28.97
C ARG A 75 15.83 -25.09 30.26
N VAL A 76 14.67 -24.48 30.49
CA VAL A 76 13.79 -24.75 31.64
C VAL A 76 12.61 -25.68 31.27
N SER A 77 12.40 -25.92 29.98
CA SER A 77 11.15 -26.45 29.40
C SER A 77 11.01 -27.99 29.35
N ALA A 78 11.74 -28.74 30.17
CA ALA A 78 11.51 -30.19 30.28
C ALA A 78 10.55 -30.58 31.41
N ARG A 79 10.20 -29.66 32.34
CA ARG A 79 9.32 -29.97 33.48
C ARG A 79 8.28 -28.92 33.86
N LEU A 80 8.31 -27.73 33.26
CA LEU A 80 7.35 -26.67 33.55
C LEU A 80 7.00 -25.96 32.24
N ALA A 81 6.19 -26.59 31.40
CA ALA A 81 5.50 -25.86 30.36
C ALA A 81 4.55 -24.89 31.07
N ALA A 82 5.01 -23.66 31.35
CA ALA A 82 4.12 -22.59 31.76
C ALA A 82 3.09 -22.46 30.63
N PRO A 83 1.85 -22.88 30.86
CA PRO A 83 0.92 -23.02 29.76
C PRO A 83 0.63 -21.62 29.24
N ILE A 84 0.59 -21.42 27.92
CA ILE A 84 0.54 -20.08 27.30
C ILE A 84 -0.57 -19.18 27.89
N HIS A 85 -1.64 -19.76 28.46
CA HIS A 85 -2.67 -19.02 29.18
C HIS A 85 -2.21 -18.32 30.47
N THR A 86 -0.97 -18.53 30.92
CA THR A 86 -0.36 -17.88 32.09
C THR A 86 0.55 -16.71 31.71
N LEU A 87 0.76 -16.47 30.41
CA LEU A 87 1.54 -15.32 29.97
C LEU A 87 0.84 -14.01 30.38
N PRO A 88 1.60 -12.99 30.81
CA PRO A 88 1.04 -11.66 31.01
C PRO A 88 0.40 -11.13 29.72
N ARG A 89 -0.71 -10.42 29.86
CA ARG A 89 -1.49 -9.90 28.72
C ARG A 89 -0.66 -9.01 27.80
N GLU A 90 0.30 -8.27 28.34
CA GLU A 90 1.18 -7.38 27.58
C GLU A 90 2.12 -8.18 26.66
N ILE A 91 2.63 -9.30 27.15
CA ILE A 91 3.49 -10.20 26.36
C ILE A 91 2.64 -10.90 25.29
N LEU A 92 1.45 -11.37 25.65
CA LEU A 92 0.57 -12.03 24.68
C LEU A 92 0.08 -11.06 23.59
N ALA A 93 -0.26 -9.83 23.94
CA ALA A 93 -0.61 -8.77 23.00
C ALA A 93 0.55 -8.45 22.05
N TYR A 94 1.77 -8.34 22.57
CA TYR A 94 2.96 -8.12 21.74
C TYR A 94 3.21 -9.30 20.78
N VAL A 95 3.06 -10.54 21.25
CA VAL A 95 3.13 -11.72 20.38
C VAL A 95 2.06 -11.66 19.29
N PHE A 96 0.82 -11.29 19.62
CA PHE A 96 -0.25 -11.13 18.63
C PHE A 96 0.10 -10.08 17.58
N GLU A 97 0.65 -8.93 17.98
CA GLU A 97 1.11 -7.90 17.05
C GLU A 97 2.19 -8.45 16.12
N LEU A 98 3.19 -9.16 16.66
CA LEU A 98 4.24 -9.78 15.83
C LEU A 98 3.69 -10.79 14.83
N VAL A 99 2.68 -11.59 15.22
CA VAL A 99 2.03 -12.54 14.30
C VAL A 99 1.27 -11.80 13.19
N THR A 100 0.64 -10.66 13.47
CA THR A 100 -0.02 -9.84 12.43
C THR A 100 0.96 -9.20 11.45
N PHE A 101 2.24 -9.04 11.82
CA PHE A 101 3.30 -8.52 10.94
C PHE A 101 4.11 -9.61 10.23
N ALA A 102 3.97 -10.88 10.63
CA ALA A 102 4.74 -11.96 10.06
C ALA A 102 4.24 -12.29 8.64
N VAL A 103 4.98 -11.86 7.62
CA VAL A 103 4.75 -12.22 6.21
C VAL A 103 5.19 -13.67 5.98
N SER A 104 4.39 -14.45 5.24
CA SER A 104 4.77 -15.81 4.87
C SER A 104 6.01 -15.79 3.95
N PRO A 105 6.96 -16.74 4.07
CA PRO A 105 8.11 -16.83 3.15
C PRO A 105 7.68 -16.92 1.69
N ASP A 106 6.60 -17.64 1.40
CA ASP A 106 6.11 -17.84 0.04
C ASP A 106 5.59 -16.52 -0.56
N GLU A 107 5.06 -15.64 0.29
CA GLU A 107 4.57 -14.30 -0.07
C GLU A 107 5.73 -13.31 -0.34
N LEU A 108 6.92 -13.52 0.24
CA LEU A 108 8.10 -12.69 -0.04
C LEU A 108 8.60 -12.84 -1.48
N SER A 109 8.27 -13.95 -2.14
CA SER A 109 8.60 -14.22 -3.55
C SER A 109 7.84 -13.29 -4.48
N PHE A 110 6.54 -13.12 -4.23
CA PHE A 110 5.67 -12.23 -5.00
C PHE A 110 6.07 -10.76 -4.85
N LEU A 111 6.48 -10.35 -3.64
CA LEU A 111 6.95 -8.99 -3.36
C LEU A 111 8.30 -8.65 -4.03
N ARG A 112 9.02 -9.63 -4.58
CA ARG A 112 10.33 -9.40 -5.20
C ARG A 112 10.22 -8.94 -6.66
N GLY A 113 9.10 -9.22 -7.32
CA GLY A 113 8.86 -8.85 -8.73
C GLY A 113 8.11 -7.53 -8.89
N SER A 114 7.08 -7.30 -8.08
CA SER A 114 6.34 -6.03 -8.06
C SER A 114 6.79 -5.20 -6.87
N GLN A 115 7.43 -4.05 -7.11
CA GLN A 115 7.97 -3.15 -6.07
C GLN A 115 6.91 -2.50 -5.17
N GLN A 116 5.67 -3.00 -5.15
CA GLN A 116 4.57 -2.40 -4.41
C GLN A 116 4.68 -2.76 -2.93
N LYS A 117 5.15 -1.79 -2.16
CA LYS A 117 5.20 -1.87 -0.70
C LYS A 117 3.81 -1.65 -0.13
N LEU A 118 3.01 -2.73 -0.03
CA LEU A 118 1.76 -2.69 0.72
C LEU A 118 2.03 -2.37 2.21
N PRO A 119 1.13 -1.65 2.91
CA PRO A 119 1.33 -1.29 4.31
C PRO A 119 1.29 -2.51 5.23
N PHE A 120 0.57 -3.56 4.82
CA PHE A 120 0.47 -4.86 5.48
C PHE A 120 -0.04 -5.90 4.47
N HIS A 121 0.02 -7.18 4.85
CA HIS A 121 -0.43 -8.27 3.99
C HIS A 121 -1.95 -8.51 4.15
N PRO A 122 -2.77 -8.64 3.08
CA PRO A 122 -4.22 -8.84 3.22
C PRO A 122 -4.61 -10.02 4.13
N ASN A 123 -3.90 -11.14 4.03
CA ASN A 123 -4.14 -12.32 4.88
C ASN A 123 -3.95 -12.04 6.38
N SER A 124 -3.15 -11.03 6.77
CA SER A 124 -2.89 -10.73 8.18
C SER A 124 -4.10 -10.10 8.88
N VAL A 125 -5.03 -9.50 8.15
CA VAL A 125 -6.26 -8.89 8.69
C VAL A 125 -7.17 -9.93 9.36
N THR A 126 -7.08 -11.21 8.96
CA THR A 126 -7.86 -12.30 9.57
C THR A 126 -7.24 -12.88 10.84
N VAL A 127 -5.95 -12.60 11.07
CA VAL A 127 -5.17 -13.17 12.20
C VAL A 127 -5.77 -12.79 13.56
N PRO A 128 -6.16 -11.53 13.85
CA PRO A 128 -6.79 -11.17 15.13
C PRO A 128 -8.03 -12.01 15.45
N THR A 129 -8.88 -12.27 14.45
CA THR A 129 -10.08 -13.11 14.61
C THR A 129 -9.70 -14.56 14.92
N LYS A 130 -8.72 -15.12 14.21
CA LYS A 130 -8.19 -16.48 14.46
C LYS A 130 -7.61 -16.59 15.89
N LEU A 131 -6.83 -15.60 16.33
CA LEU A 131 -6.28 -15.54 17.69
C LEU A 131 -7.39 -15.46 18.75
N CYS A 132 -8.42 -14.65 18.50
CA CYS A 132 -9.59 -14.53 19.38
C CYS A 132 -10.46 -15.79 19.44
N ALA A 133 -10.31 -16.73 18.51
CA ALA A 133 -11.03 -18.00 18.52
C ALA A 133 -10.39 -19.05 19.45
N VAL A 134 -9.12 -18.90 19.81
CA VAL A 134 -8.33 -19.92 20.54
C VAL A 134 -8.90 -20.25 21.93
N ASN A 135 -9.01 -19.25 22.82
CA ASN A 135 -9.61 -19.41 24.14
C ASN A 135 -10.12 -18.07 24.69
N ARG A 136 -10.81 -18.09 25.84
CA ARG A 136 -11.40 -16.88 26.44
C ARG A 136 -10.35 -15.82 26.81
N HIS A 137 -9.17 -16.23 27.28
CA HIS A 137 -8.10 -15.29 27.65
C HIS A 137 -7.52 -14.60 26.41
N TRP A 138 -7.24 -15.36 25.34
CA TRP A 138 -6.74 -14.83 24.07
C TRP A 138 -7.75 -13.91 23.41
N ARG A 139 -9.04 -14.27 23.43
CA ARG A 139 -10.12 -13.40 22.99
C ARG A 139 -10.13 -12.08 23.73
N TYR A 140 -10.02 -12.12 25.06
CA TYR A 140 -9.96 -10.90 25.86
C TYR A 140 -8.76 -10.03 25.47
N VAL A 141 -7.56 -10.62 25.38
CA VAL A 141 -6.34 -9.89 24.97
C VAL A 141 -6.48 -9.33 23.55
N GLY A 142 -6.94 -10.12 22.60
CA GLY A 142 -7.12 -9.69 21.21
C GLY A 142 -8.13 -8.56 21.07
N LEU A 143 -9.31 -8.68 21.71
CA LEU A 143 -10.34 -7.63 21.67
C LEU A 143 -9.97 -6.36 22.46
N THR A 144 -9.07 -6.45 23.43
CA THR A 144 -8.60 -5.29 24.22
C THR A 144 -7.34 -4.64 23.66
N THR A 145 -6.73 -5.19 22.62
CA THR A 145 -5.53 -4.66 21.94
C THR A 145 -5.93 -3.99 20.62
N PRO A 146 -6.15 -2.66 20.59
CA PRO A 146 -6.75 -2.01 19.43
C PRO A 146 -5.87 -2.02 18.17
N ARG A 147 -4.54 -2.08 18.35
CA ARG A 147 -3.56 -2.16 17.26
C ARG A 147 -3.67 -3.42 16.41
N LEU A 148 -4.26 -4.50 16.92
CA LEU A 148 -4.50 -5.69 16.12
C LEU A 148 -5.58 -5.46 15.04
N TRP A 149 -6.41 -4.43 15.22
CA TRP A 149 -7.56 -4.13 14.36
C TRP A 149 -7.32 -2.90 13.48
N SER A 150 -6.10 -2.34 13.45
CA SER A 150 -5.78 -1.13 12.68
C SER A 150 -5.52 -1.36 11.20
N SER A 151 -5.39 -2.61 10.76
CA SER A 151 -5.25 -2.95 9.34
C SER A 151 -6.62 -3.27 8.77
N ILE A 152 -7.06 -2.45 7.81
CA ILE A 152 -8.39 -2.51 7.22
C ILE A 152 -8.25 -2.87 5.75
N VAL A 153 -8.90 -3.95 5.32
CA VAL A 153 -8.97 -4.37 3.92
C VAL A 153 -10.40 -4.33 3.47
N VAL A 154 -10.61 -3.79 2.28
CA VAL A 154 -11.85 -3.94 1.51
C VAL A 154 -11.44 -4.48 0.16
N SER A 155 -12.06 -5.57 -0.26
CA SER A 155 -11.74 -6.28 -1.50
C SER A 155 -12.99 -6.68 -2.24
N ILE A 156 -12.82 -7.16 -3.48
CA ILE A 156 -13.88 -7.81 -4.25
C ILE A 156 -14.58 -8.95 -3.48
N ASN A 157 -13.87 -9.68 -2.60
CA ASN A 157 -14.44 -10.77 -1.80
C ASN A 157 -15.46 -10.29 -0.75
N ASP A 158 -15.47 -8.99 -0.46
CA ASP A 158 -16.42 -8.37 0.47
C ASP A 158 -17.72 -7.96 -0.26
N VAL A 159 -17.81 -8.15 -1.58
CA VAL A 159 -19.03 -7.93 -2.36
C VAL A 159 -19.94 -9.16 -2.25
N ILE A 160 -21.09 -9.00 -1.61
CA ILE A 160 -22.14 -10.01 -1.48
C ILE A 160 -23.14 -9.86 -2.63
N ILE A 161 -23.33 -10.93 -3.39
CA ILE A 161 -24.36 -11.02 -4.42
C ILE A 161 -25.66 -11.50 -3.77
N CYS A 162 -26.70 -10.67 -3.83
CA CYS A 162 -28.03 -11.02 -3.34
C CYS A 162 -28.95 -11.37 -4.53
N ASP A 163 -29.30 -12.65 -4.66
CA ASP A 163 -30.28 -13.10 -5.65
C ASP A 163 -31.69 -13.04 -5.05
N TYR A 164 -32.40 -11.93 -5.27
CA TYR A 164 -33.81 -11.77 -4.90
C TYR A 164 -34.78 -12.13 -6.03
N GLY A 165 -34.34 -12.84 -7.08
CA GLY A 165 -35.20 -13.24 -8.20
C GLY A 165 -35.69 -12.08 -9.09
N SER A 166 -35.13 -10.88 -8.93
CA SER A 166 -35.47 -9.67 -9.70
C SER A 166 -34.87 -9.63 -11.11
N GLY A 167 -34.20 -10.71 -11.56
CA GLY A 167 -33.52 -10.77 -12.86
C GLY A 167 -32.23 -9.93 -12.95
N HIS A 168 -31.99 -9.05 -11.99
CA HIS A 168 -30.73 -8.36 -11.79
C HIS A 168 -30.20 -8.69 -10.38
N PRO A 169 -29.02 -9.33 -10.26
CA PRO A 169 -28.40 -9.54 -8.97
C PRO A 169 -28.09 -8.17 -8.36
N ASP A 170 -28.64 -7.90 -7.18
CA ASP A 170 -28.27 -6.72 -6.41
C ASP A 170 -27.00 -7.08 -5.62
N SER A 171 -25.93 -6.31 -5.82
CA SER A 171 -24.66 -6.55 -5.16
C SER A 171 -24.45 -5.50 -4.07
N GLY A 172 -24.11 -5.93 -2.86
CA GLY A 172 -23.82 -5.05 -1.73
C GLY A 172 -22.43 -5.33 -1.15
N LEU A 173 -21.87 -4.41 -0.38
CA LEU A 173 -20.65 -4.66 0.40
C LEU A 173 -21.00 -5.17 1.80
N ASP A 174 -20.24 -6.14 2.32
CA ASP A 174 -20.25 -6.49 3.75
C ASP A 174 -19.57 -5.40 4.59
N LEU A 175 -20.35 -4.39 4.94
CA LEU A 175 -19.88 -3.28 5.76
C LEU A 175 -19.85 -3.62 7.25
N GLU A 176 -20.39 -4.77 7.69
CA GLU A 176 -20.48 -5.13 9.11
C GLU A 176 -19.11 -5.56 9.66
N SER A 177 -18.43 -6.45 8.93
CA SER A 177 -17.05 -6.85 9.22
C SER A 177 -16.15 -5.62 9.35
N PHE A 178 -16.27 -4.73 8.36
CA PHE A 178 -15.52 -3.50 8.25
C PHE A 178 -15.75 -2.55 9.45
N ALA A 179 -17.01 -2.28 9.78
CA ALA A 179 -17.38 -1.45 10.93
C ALA A 179 -16.89 -2.03 12.26
N CYS A 180 -16.88 -3.37 12.38
CA CYS A 180 -16.38 -4.06 13.56
C CYS A 180 -14.87 -3.83 13.78
N PHE A 181 -14.07 -3.89 12.71
CA PHE A 181 -12.63 -3.58 12.79
C PHE A 181 -12.38 -2.11 13.14
N LEU A 182 -13.10 -1.19 12.49
CA LEU A 182 -13.01 0.24 12.78
C LEU A 182 -13.36 0.56 14.24
N SER A 183 -14.42 -0.04 14.79
CA SER A 183 -14.81 0.10 16.19
C SER A 183 -13.74 -0.45 17.15
N ARG A 184 -13.19 -1.64 16.85
CA ARG A 184 -12.16 -2.29 17.68
C ARG A 184 -10.81 -1.58 17.66
N SER A 185 -10.47 -0.90 16.57
CA SER A 185 -9.21 -0.16 16.43
C SER A 185 -9.13 1.10 17.31
N ARG A 186 -10.26 1.58 17.83
CA ARG A 186 -10.41 2.69 18.79
C ARG A 186 -9.76 4.00 18.34
N ASN A 187 -8.62 4.37 18.90
CA ASN A 187 -7.87 5.59 18.56
C ASN A 187 -6.52 5.26 17.89
N SER A 188 -6.30 4.00 17.51
CA SER A 188 -5.06 3.60 16.85
C SER A 188 -4.99 4.21 15.45
N PRO A 189 -3.81 4.60 14.96
CA PRO A 189 -3.61 4.91 13.55
C PRO A 189 -4.04 3.71 12.69
N ILE A 190 -4.66 3.96 11.54
CA ILE A 190 -5.24 2.95 10.66
C ILE A 190 -4.46 2.88 9.35
N ASP A 191 -4.15 1.67 8.91
CA ASP A 191 -3.67 1.41 7.56
C ASP A 191 -4.82 0.81 6.74
N ILE A 192 -5.08 1.40 5.58
CA ILE A 192 -6.23 1.08 4.74
C ILE A 192 -5.70 0.54 3.41
N LEU A 193 -6.23 -0.59 3.00
CA LEU A 193 -6.06 -1.17 1.67
C LEU A 193 -7.43 -1.41 1.05
N ILE A 194 -7.73 -0.71 -0.05
CA ILE A 194 -8.90 -0.99 -0.89
C ILE A 194 -8.38 -1.68 -2.14
N ASP A 195 -8.65 -2.98 -2.25
CA ASP A 195 -8.23 -3.84 -3.35
C ASP A 195 -9.43 -4.19 -4.23
N GLY A 196 -9.76 -3.28 -5.12
CA GLY A 196 -10.82 -3.43 -6.11
C GLY A 196 -10.33 -4.09 -7.40
N ARG A 197 -9.35 -4.99 -7.31
CA ARG A 197 -8.90 -5.81 -8.45
C ARG A 197 -9.74 -7.08 -8.55
N ASP A 198 -10.00 -7.52 -9.76
CA ASP A 198 -10.58 -8.79 -10.11
C ASP A 198 -9.46 -9.77 -10.51
N PRO A 199 -9.23 -10.86 -9.74
CA PRO A 199 -8.21 -11.85 -10.07
C PRO A 199 -8.45 -12.57 -11.41
N GLU A 200 -9.66 -12.48 -11.97
CA GLU A 200 -10.01 -13.04 -13.28
C GLU A 200 -9.87 -12.02 -14.42
N CYS A 201 -9.53 -10.75 -14.13
CA CYS A 201 -9.29 -9.76 -15.17
C CYS A 201 -8.00 -10.09 -15.95
N ASP A 202 -8.13 -10.32 -17.25
CA ASP A 202 -7.00 -10.64 -18.14
C ASP A 202 -6.59 -9.48 -19.07
N PHE A 203 -7.30 -8.34 -18.97
CA PHE A 203 -7.13 -7.14 -19.79
C PHE A 203 -7.23 -7.33 -21.32
N SER A 204 -7.59 -8.52 -21.79
CA SER A 204 -7.60 -8.86 -23.22
C SER A 204 -8.66 -8.07 -23.99
N ASP A 205 -9.80 -7.83 -23.36
CA ASP A 205 -10.94 -7.09 -23.93
C ASP A 205 -10.66 -5.60 -24.18
N LEU A 206 -9.55 -5.05 -23.68
CA LEU A 206 -9.22 -3.62 -23.78
C LEU A 206 -8.27 -3.27 -24.94
N CYS A 207 -7.66 -4.28 -25.57
CA CYS A 207 -6.61 -4.10 -26.58
C CYS A 207 -7.05 -4.42 -28.01
N ASP A 208 -8.33 -4.75 -28.25
CA ASP A 208 -8.82 -5.05 -29.60
C ASP A 208 -9.07 -3.75 -30.38
N ASP A 209 -7.98 -3.12 -30.82
CA ASP A 209 -7.95 -1.93 -31.69
C ASP A 209 -8.45 -2.23 -33.13
N GLY A 210 -8.85 -3.47 -33.42
CA GLY A 210 -9.20 -3.95 -34.74
C GLY A 210 -10.70 -4.16 -34.95
N ASP A 211 -11.30 -3.27 -35.74
CA ASP A 211 -12.58 -3.49 -36.44
C ASP A 211 -13.86 -3.54 -35.59
N LEU A 212 -14.42 -2.37 -35.28
CA LEU A 212 -15.84 -1.99 -35.46
C LEU A 212 -16.93 -3.04 -35.10
N ALA A 213 -16.67 -4.00 -34.22
CA ALA A 213 -17.69 -4.86 -33.68
C ALA A 213 -18.50 -4.00 -32.71
N GLU A 214 -19.52 -3.34 -33.27
CA GLU A 214 -20.52 -2.54 -32.58
C GLU A 214 -21.26 -3.40 -31.54
N GLY A 215 -20.64 -3.56 -30.38
CA GLY A 215 -21.23 -4.25 -29.24
C GLY A 215 -20.34 -4.01 -28.04
N PRO A 216 -20.77 -3.26 -27.02
CA PRO A 216 -20.00 -3.13 -25.81
C PRO A 216 -19.95 -4.52 -25.15
N SER A 217 -18.83 -5.21 -25.29
CA SER A 217 -18.36 -6.11 -24.24
C SER A 217 -17.99 -5.21 -23.06
N ALA A 218 -19.02 -4.63 -22.42
CA ALA A 218 -18.86 -3.86 -21.20
C ALA A 218 -18.61 -4.89 -20.11
N TYR A 219 -17.36 -5.33 -20.01
CA TYR A 219 -16.88 -6.13 -18.90
C TYR A 219 -17.38 -5.47 -17.60
N ASP A 220 -18.35 -6.12 -16.95
CA ASP A 220 -19.01 -5.60 -15.75
C ASP A 220 -18.14 -5.94 -14.54
N HIS A 221 -17.15 -5.08 -14.31
CA HIS A 221 -16.22 -5.27 -13.21
C HIS A 221 -17.00 -5.33 -11.87
N PRO A 222 -16.85 -6.40 -11.08
CA PRO A 222 -17.66 -6.65 -9.88
C PRO A 222 -17.47 -5.59 -8.80
N PHE A 223 -16.29 -4.97 -8.73
CA PHE A 223 -16.03 -3.82 -7.86
C PHE A 223 -16.45 -2.51 -8.55
N ARG A 224 -17.67 -2.04 -8.29
CA ARG A 224 -18.28 -0.85 -8.90
C ARG A 224 -17.86 0.46 -8.21
N PRO A 225 -17.95 1.63 -8.89
CA PRO A 225 -17.64 2.93 -8.29
C PRO A 225 -18.50 3.26 -7.06
N GLU A 226 -19.72 2.71 -6.95
CA GLU A 226 -20.62 2.90 -5.81
C GLU A 226 -20.02 2.27 -4.54
N PHE A 227 -19.37 1.12 -4.66
CA PHE A 227 -18.69 0.45 -3.56
C PHE A 227 -17.50 1.24 -3.05
N MET A 228 -16.73 1.86 -3.96
CA MET A 228 -15.66 2.78 -3.58
C MET A 228 -16.21 3.98 -2.79
N LYS A 229 -17.29 4.60 -3.27
CA LYS A 229 -17.93 5.75 -2.60
C LYS A 229 -18.39 5.35 -1.19
N GLN A 230 -19.15 4.25 -1.06
CA GLN A 230 -19.66 3.76 0.22
C GLN A 230 -18.52 3.45 1.21
N THR A 231 -17.46 2.80 0.74
CA THR A 231 -16.28 2.47 1.55
C THR A 231 -15.62 3.74 2.09
N LEU A 232 -15.32 4.71 1.21
CA LEU A 232 -14.68 5.96 1.60
C LEU A 232 -15.57 6.79 2.54
N ASP A 233 -16.88 6.80 2.33
CA ASP A 233 -17.82 7.52 3.19
C ASP A 233 -17.74 7.03 4.64
N ILE A 234 -17.65 5.72 4.86
CA ILE A 234 -17.48 5.17 6.21
C ILE A 234 -16.07 5.50 6.74
N LEU A 235 -15.02 5.35 5.93
CA LEU A 235 -13.64 5.63 6.36
C LEU A 235 -13.43 7.10 6.75
N PHE A 236 -14.11 8.04 6.11
CA PHE A 236 -13.96 9.47 6.37
C PHE A 236 -14.35 9.84 7.82
N HIS A 237 -15.21 9.06 8.47
CA HIS A 237 -15.52 9.22 9.89
C HIS A 237 -14.29 8.98 10.80
N HIS A 238 -13.23 8.39 10.25
CA HIS A 238 -11.98 8.08 10.93
C HIS A 238 -10.76 8.75 10.29
N LEU A 239 -10.96 9.77 9.44
CA LEU A 239 -9.92 10.43 8.64
C LEU A 239 -8.69 10.85 9.46
N SER A 240 -8.91 11.41 10.66
CA SER A 240 -7.83 11.89 11.54
C SER A 240 -6.84 10.82 11.98
N ARG A 241 -7.22 9.54 11.88
CA ARG A 241 -6.43 8.38 12.27
C ARG A 241 -5.79 7.67 11.09
N TRP A 242 -6.08 8.05 9.84
CA TRP A 242 -5.47 7.40 8.69
C TRP A 242 -3.97 7.61 8.72
N ARG A 243 -3.21 6.52 8.63
CA ARG A 243 -1.75 6.51 8.52
C ARG A 243 -1.31 6.13 7.12
N SER A 244 -1.94 5.14 6.52
CA SER A 244 -1.67 4.72 5.14
C SER A 244 -2.98 4.51 4.41
N LEU A 245 -3.06 4.97 3.17
CA LEU A 245 -4.15 4.66 2.25
C LEU A 245 -3.56 4.10 0.95
N VAL A 246 -3.94 2.87 0.62
CA VAL A 246 -3.62 2.23 -0.66
C VAL A 246 -4.92 1.85 -1.35
N ILE A 247 -5.08 2.28 -2.61
CA ILE A 247 -6.21 1.95 -3.46
C ILE A 247 -5.68 1.33 -4.75
N LEU A 248 -6.12 0.09 -5.02
CA LEU A 248 -5.78 -0.69 -6.20
C LEU A 248 -7.07 -1.00 -6.96
N THR A 249 -7.13 -0.71 -8.26
CA THR A 249 -8.31 -1.01 -9.10
C THR A 249 -7.89 -1.40 -10.50
N ASP A 250 -8.60 -2.32 -11.15
CA ASP A 250 -8.31 -2.70 -12.55
C ASP A 250 -8.98 -1.80 -13.58
N THR A 251 -10.08 -1.14 -13.18
CA THR A 251 -10.81 -0.20 -14.01
C THR A 251 -10.72 1.23 -13.46
N TRP A 252 -10.88 2.21 -14.36
CA TRP A 252 -10.76 3.61 -14.00
C TRP A 252 -11.97 4.14 -13.23
N ALA A 253 -13.16 3.57 -13.42
CA ALA A 253 -14.38 4.10 -12.80
C ALA A 253 -14.33 4.10 -11.25
N PRO A 254 -13.94 3.01 -10.56
CA PRO A 254 -13.73 3.04 -9.12
C PRO A 254 -12.58 3.96 -8.68
N MET A 255 -11.48 4.04 -9.45
CA MET A 255 -10.38 4.97 -9.14
C MET A 255 -10.83 6.43 -9.22
N HIS A 256 -11.54 6.80 -10.28
CA HIS A 256 -12.10 8.13 -10.47
C HIS A 256 -13.07 8.47 -9.33
N ALA A 257 -13.92 7.52 -8.90
CA ALA A 257 -14.78 7.70 -7.74
C ALA A 257 -13.98 7.93 -6.45
N ALA A 258 -12.85 7.24 -6.28
CA ALA A 258 -11.95 7.45 -5.15
C ALA A 258 -11.34 8.84 -5.15
N ILE A 259 -10.72 9.27 -6.26
CA ILE A 259 -10.15 10.62 -6.39
C ILE A 259 -11.23 11.66 -6.14
N TYR A 260 -12.42 11.49 -6.71
CA TYR A 260 -13.51 12.43 -6.55
C TYR A 260 -13.90 12.58 -5.08
N ARG A 261 -13.98 11.47 -4.34
CA ARG A 261 -14.25 11.48 -2.89
C ARG A 261 -13.11 12.10 -2.09
N LEU A 262 -11.85 11.85 -2.45
CA LEU A 262 -10.68 12.44 -1.80
C LEU A 262 -10.54 13.95 -2.08
N SER A 263 -11.09 14.44 -3.20
CA SER A 263 -11.09 15.87 -3.57
C SER A 263 -12.32 16.61 -3.03
N THR A 264 -13.48 15.96 -3.01
CA THR A 264 -14.73 16.62 -2.67
C THR A 264 -14.96 16.65 -1.16
N ARG A 265 -15.10 17.85 -0.60
CA ARG A 265 -15.42 18.09 0.83
C ARG A 265 -16.89 17.85 1.16
N ALA A 266 -17.51 16.83 0.56
CA ALA A 266 -18.96 16.66 0.57
C ALA A 266 -19.49 16.42 1.98
N GLY A 267 -20.15 17.40 2.59
CA GLY A 267 -21.21 17.24 3.61
C GLY A 267 -20.92 16.41 4.87
N PHE A 268 -19.72 15.86 5.04
CA PHE A 268 -19.40 15.02 6.18
C PHE A 268 -19.33 15.90 7.41
N HIS A 269 -20.37 15.83 8.24
CA HIS A 269 -20.42 16.41 9.58
C HIS A 269 -19.45 15.72 10.56
N CYS A 270 -18.55 14.86 10.07
CA CYS A 270 -17.75 13.98 10.90
C CYS A 270 -16.30 14.42 10.99
N ALA A 271 -15.85 14.57 12.23
CA ALA A 271 -14.49 14.82 12.72
C ALA A 271 -13.82 16.13 12.26
N THR A 272 -13.61 17.02 13.22
CA THR A 272 -12.97 18.34 13.14
C THR A 272 -11.48 18.32 12.72
N GLY A 273 -10.96 17.21 12.21
CA GLY A 273 -9.55 17.07 11.84
C GLY A 273 -9.38 16.36 10.50
N GLY A 274 -8.61 16.97 9.59
CA GLY A 274 -8.12 16.31 8.39
C GLY A 274 -7.23 15.10 8.70
N ALA A 275 -6.60 14.53 7.67
CA ALA A 275 -5.77 13.33 7.75
C ALA A 275 -4.39 13.61 8.37
N SER A 276 -4.37 14.13 9.59
CA SER A 276 -3.14 14.58 10.30
C SER A 276 -2.11 13.48 10.55
N CYS A 277 -2.55 12.21 10.58
CA CYS A 277 -1.68 11.06 10.77
C CYS A 277 -1.19 10.45 9.45
N LEU A 278 -1.65 10.93 8.28
CA LEU A 278 -1.40 10.27 7.01
C LEU A 278 0.07 10.40 6.63
N GLU A 279 0.72 9.26 6.46
CA GLU A 279 2.14 9.09 6.13
C GLU A 279 2.34 8.63 4.68
N THR A 280 1.44 7.77 4.18
CA THR A 280 1.52 7.16 2.85
C THR A 280 0.19 7.25 2.11
N LEU A 281 0.24 7.68 0.85
CA LEU A 281 -0.88 7.65 -0.09
C LEU A 281 -0.43 6.97 -1.38
N THR A 282 -1.09 5.86 -1.74
CA THR A 282 -0.85 5.12 -2.98
C THR A 282 -2.16 4.93 -3.71
N LEU A 283 -2.24 5.45 -4.93
CA LEU A 283 -3.35 5.22 -5.84
C LEU A 283 -2.79 4.52 -7.08
N MET A 284 -3.31 3.34 -7.38
CA MET A 284 -2.86 2.54 -8.50
C MET A 284 -4.03 2.01 -9.32
N HIS A 285 -3.99 2.34 -10.60
CA HIS A 285 -4.75 1.67 -11.63
C HIS A 285 -3.89 0.52 -12.17
N CYS A 286 -4.34 -0.72 -11.98
CA CYS A 286 -3.56 -1.94 -12.20
C CYS A 286 -3.55 -2.44 -13.63
N ASN A 287 -3.90 -1.58 -14.59
CA ASN A 287 -3.77 -1.84 -16.01
C ASN A 287 -2.51 -1.14 -16.55
N GLU A 288 -1.41 -1.89 -16.63
CA GLU A 288 -0.12 -1.36 -17.10
C GLU A 288 -0.14 -1.04 -18.61
N TYR A 289 -1.00 -1.69 -19.40
CA TYR A 289 -1.09 -1.50 -20.86
C TYR A 289 -1.50 -0.07 -21.24
N ILE A 290 -2.24 0.63 -20.37
CA ILE A 290 -2.67 2.02 -20.61
C ILE A 290 -1.49 2.96 -20.80
N SER A 291 -0.35 2.66 -20.17
CA SER A 291 0.85 3.48 -20.31
C SER A 291 1.47 3.48 -21.71
N GLN A 292 1.13 2.47 -22.52
CA GLN A 292 1.54 2.34 -23.92
C GLN A 292 0.60 3.10 -24.89
N SER A 293 -0.59 3.49 -24.42
CA SER A 293 -1.54 4.24 -25.22
C SER A 293 -1.21 5.73 -25.25
N ASP A 294 -1.37 6.35 -26.42
CA ASP A 294 -1.31 7.80 -26.57
C ASP A 294 -2.58 8.50 -26.07
N ILE A 295 -3.70 7.77 -26.02
CA ILE A 295 -5.04 8.31 -25.74
C ILE A 295 -5.55 7.75 -24.42
N PHE A 296 -6.11 8.61 -23.57
CA PHE A 296 -6.74 8.19 -22.34
C PHE A 296 -8.09 7.50 -22.61
N LEU A 297 -8.28 6.34 -21.99
CA LEU A 297 -9.54 5.61 -21.96
C LEU A 297 -9.93 5.30 -20.51
N PRO A 298 -11.21 5.46 -20.14
CA PRO A 298 -12.34 5.95 -20.95
C PRO A 298 -12.34 7.49 -21.08
N ARG A 299 -12.65 8.01 -22.28
CA ARG A 299 -12.51 9.45 -22.61
C ARG A 299 -13.39 10.35 -21.73
N GLU A 300 -14.53 9.85 -21.29
CA GLU A 300 -15.50 10.58 -20.48
C GLU A 300 -14.96 10.88 -19.08
N LEU A 301 -13.98 10.10 -18.61
CA LEU A 301 -13.33 10.25 -17.31
C LEU A 301 -11.92 10.83 -17.42
N LYS A 302 -11.58 11.37 -18.60
CA LYS A 302 -10.30 12.04 -18.85
C LYS A 302 -10.18 13.34 -18.08
N GLU A 303 -11.26 14.11 -17.97
CA GLU A 303 -11.20 15.43 -17.35
C GLU A 303 -10.74 15.32 -15.88
N PRO A 304 -9.63 15.97 -15.52
CA PRO A 304 -9.04 15.80 -14.20
C PRO A 304 -9.90 16.49 -13.14
N ILE A 305 -10.01 15.83 -11.98
CA ILE A 305 -10.70 16.40 -10.82
C ILE A 305 -9.84 17.54 -10.25
N SER A 306 -10.43 18.75 -10.19
CA SER A 306 -9.78 19.91 -9.59
C SER A 306 -9.56 19.73 -8.09
N THR A 307 -8.51 20.35 -7.56
CA THR A 307 -8.14 20.34 -6.13
C THR A 307 -7.99 18.92 -5.55
N PRO A 308 -7.05 18.11 -6.09
CA PRO A 308 -6.85 16.75 -5.63
C PRO A 308 -6.58 16.73 -4.12
N PHE A 309 -7.22 15.78 -3.44
CA PHE A 309 -7.00 15.51 -2.01
C PHE A 309 -7.49 16.61 -1.05
N ALA A 310 -8.29 17.58 -1.51
CA ALA A 310 -8.78 18.65 -0.67
C ALA A 310 -9.67 18.19 0.50
N ALA A 311 -10.24 16.97 0.46
CA ALA A 311 -10.95 16.37 1.60
C ALA A 311 -9.97 15.92 2.71
N LEU A 312 -8.75 15.51 2.36
CA LEU A 312 -7.73 15.10 3.33
C LEU A 312 -7.29 16.27 4.24
N LEU A 313 -7.42 17.51 3.76
CA LEU A 313 -7.03 18.70 4.53
C LEU A 313 -8.04 19.09 5.63
N GLY A 314 -9.26 18.52 5.63
CA GLY A 314 -10.31 18.85 6.60
C GLY A 314 -11.16 20.08 6.24
N HIS A 315 -12.19 20.35 7.05
CA HIS A 315 -13.27 21.29 6.74
C HIS A 315 -12.89 22.77 6.96
N PRO A 316 -13.30 23.70 6.07
CA PRO A 316 -12.95 25.10 6.19
C PRO A 316 -13.70 25.96 7.19
N TYR A 317 -14.88 25.54 7.61
CA TYR A 317 -15.79 26.41 8.36
C TYR A 317 -15.52 26.49 9.86
N ASP A 318 -14.39 25.96 10.35
CA ASP A 318 -13.93 26.31 11.68
C ASP A 318 -13.27 27.70 11.62
N SER A 319 -14.11 28.72 11.38
CA SER A 319 -13.75 30.12 11.13
C SER A 319 -12.93 30.76 12.26
N PHE A 320 -12.71 30.04 13.35
CA PHE A 320 -11.93 30.48 14.51
C PHE A 320 -10.48 29.99 14.51
N SER A 321 -10.09 29.06 13.63
CA SER A 321 -8.71 28.57 13.57
C SER A 321 -8.00 29.04 12.29
N ALA A 322 -7.17 30.07 12.44
CA ALA A 322 -6.28 30.57 11.39
C ALA A 322 -5.07 29.65 11.11
N ALA A 323 -5.01 28.48 11.76
CA ALA A 323 -3.89 27.57 11.58
C ALA A 323 -3.88 27.00 10.15
N PRO A 324 -2.72 26.99 9.48
CA PRO A 324 -2.60 26.38 8.16
C PRO A 324 -2.97 24.90 8.25
N ARG A 325 -3.92 24.49 7.42
CA ARG A 325 -4.18 23.06 7.21
C ARG A 325 -2.92 22.46 6.63
N SER A 326 -2.60 21.25 7.03
CA SER A 326 -1.47 20.54 6.45
C SER A 326 -1.63 19.05 6.68
N LEU A 327 -0.96 18.26 5.84
CA LEU A 327 -0.71 16.84 6.11
C LEU A 327 0.74 16.74 6.62
N PRO A 328 0.97 16.98 7.92
CA PRO A 328 2.32 17.14 8.46
C PRO A 328 3.17 15.88 8.41
N ARG A 329 2.53 14.73 8.20
CA ARG A 329 3.21 13.43 8.19
C ARG A 329 3.30 12.79 6.82
N LEU A 330 2.65 13.36 5.79
CA LEU A 330 2.61 12.72 4.47
C LEU A 330 4.00 12.81 3.84
N GLN A 331 4.64 11.65 3.73
CA GLN A 331 6.03 11.52 3.28
C GLN A 331 6.12 10.72 1.98
N SER A 332 5.14 9.86 1.69
CA SER A 332 5.15 8.99 0.51
C SER A 332 3.88 9.17 -0.31
N VAL A 333 4.05 9.53 -1.58
CA VAL A 333 2.96 9.64 -2.55
C VAL A 333 3.30 8.84 -3.79
N SER A 334 2.40 7.93 -4.16
CA SER A 334 2.53 7.12 -5.37
C SER A 334 1.26 7.21 -6.20
N LEU A 335 1.37 7.69 -7.44
CA LEU A 335 0.30 7.78 -8.43
C LEU A 335 0.68 6.93 -9.65
N LEU A 336 0.05 5.75 -9.79
CA LEU A 336 0.41 4.74 -10.79
C LEU A 336 -0.76 4.52 -11.74
N GLY A 337 -0.68 5.01 -12.97
CA GLY A 337 -1.80 5.02 -13.92
C GLY A 337 -2.95 5.90 -13.46
N VAL A 338 -2.67 6.85 -12.56
CA VAL A 338 -3.67 7.72 -11.93
C VAL A 338 -3.36 9.17 -12.20
N HIS A 339 -4.17 9.84 -13.03
CA HIS A 339 -4.02 11.27 -13.28
C HIS A 339 -4.91 12.12 -12.38
N VAL A 340 -4.42 13.33 -12.12
CA VAL A 340 -5.09 14.39 -11.38
C VAL A 340 -4.88 15.71 -12.13
N ASN A 341 -5.50 16.80 -11.66
CA ASN A 341 -5.12 18.11 -12.16
C ASN A 341 -3.70 18.43 -11.66
N TRP A 342 -2.70 18.34 -12.55
CA TRP A 342 -1.29 18.48 -12.17
C TRP A 342 -0.93 19.87 -11.66
N ALA A 343 -1.58 20.93 -12.16
CA ALA A 343 -1.39 22.29 -11.67
C ALA A 343 -1.88 22.42 -10.22
N ASP A 344 -3.06 21.89 -9.90
CA ASP A 344 -3.59 21.88 -8.55
C ASP A 344 -2.77 20.97 -7.62
N PHE A 345 -2.31 19.82 -8.12
CA PHE A 345 -1.41 18.92 -7.38
C PHE A 345 -0.07 19.61 -7.07
N SER A 346 0.50 20.36 -8.02
CA SER A 346 1.70 21.16 -7.79
C SER A 346 1.52 22.20 -6.68
N SER A 347 0.32 22.80 -6.62
CA SER A 347 -0.06 23.77 -5.58
C SER A 347 -0.27 23.08 -4.22
N PHE A 348 -0.84 21.87 -4.23
CA PHE A 348 -1.01 21.02 -3.04
C PHE A 348 0.34 20.64 -2.42
N VAL A 349 1.31 20.19 -3.23
CA VAL A 349 2.64 19.82 -2.71
C VAL A 349 3.47 21.03 -2.28
N SER A 350 3.37 22.16 -2.98
CA SER A 350 4.16 23.38 -2.68
C SER A 350 3.74 24.11 -1.40
N GLY A 351 2.66 23.70 -0.75
CA GLY A 351 2.23 24.31 0.51
C GLY A 351 1.49 25.65 0.37
N THR A 352 1.33 26.19 -0.85
CA THR A 352 0.76 27.54 -1.10
C THR A 352 -0.67 27.70 -0.60
N HIS A 353 -1.40 26.61 -0.40
CA HIS A 353 -2.78 26.59 0.11
C HIS A 353 -2.96 25.85 1.45
N GLY A 354 -1.93 25.82 2.30
CA GLY A 354 -1.95 24.95 3.49
C GLY A 354 -1.72 23.49 3.09
N GLY A 355 -0.62 23.28 2.35
CA GLY A 355 -0.22 21.96 1.86
C GLY A 355 0.70 21.21 2.83
N LEU A 356 1.58 20.40 2.29
CA LEU A 356 2.39 19.43 3.02
C LEU A 356 3.47 20.11 3.88
N SER A 357 3.29 20.15 5.21
CA SER A 357 4.26 20.77 6.12
C SER A 357 5.45 19.87 6.46
N GLY A 358 5.37 18.57 6.17
CA GLY A 358 6.41 17.58 6.42
C GLY A 358 7.33 17.27 5.23
N GLY A 359 7.03 17.79 4.04
CA GLY A 359 7.74 17.50 2.79
C GLY A 359 7.54 16.05 2.30
N ILE A 360 7.38 15.88 0.99
CA ILE A 360 7.37 14.53 0.38
C ILE A 360 8.82 14.02 0.32
N HIS A 361 9.06 12.84 0.89
CA HIS A 361 10.34 12.13 0.82
C HIS A 361 10.40 11.12 -0.35
N ILE A 362 9.26 10.53 -0.69
CA ILE A 362 9.13 9.51 -1.72
C ILE A 362 8.01 9.94 -2.67
N LEU A 363 8.37 10.17 -3.93
CA LEU A 363 7.42 10.45 -5.00
C LEU A 363 7.57 9.38 -6.08
N GLU A 364 6.48 8.71 -6.38
CA GLU A 364 6.38 7.78 -7.51
C GLU A 364 5.28 8.21 -8.45
N LEU A 365 5.65 8.44 -9.71
CA LEU A 365 4.72 8.65 -10.81
C LEU A 365 4.98 7.54 -11.82
N ALA A 366 3.97 6.73 -12.12
CA ALA A 366 4.16 5.60 -13.01
C ALA A 366 2.96 5.38 -13.94
N TYR A 367 3.19 4.70 -15.06
CA TYR A 367 2.18 4.12 -15.95
C TYR A 367 1.11 5.10 -16.45
N HIS A 368 1.45 6.37 -16.65
CA HIS A 368 0.54 7.35 -17.21
C HIS A 368 0.53 7.26 -18.74
N CYS A 369 -0.66 7.13 -19.34
CA CYS A 369 -0.79 7.31 -20.79
C CYS A 369 -0.32 8.72 -21.18
N TYR A 370 0.14 8.88 -22.42
CA TYR A 370 0.82 10.11 -22.84
C TYR A 370 -0.06 11.37 -22.65
N GLU A 371 -1.36 11.27 -22.91
CA GLU A 371 -2.31 12.39 -22.88
C GLU A 371 -2.54 13.00 -21.49
N VAL A 372 -2.38 12.21 -20.42
CA VAL A 372 -2.66 12.65 -19.04
C VAL A 372 -1.39 12.83 -18.20
N ARG A 373 -0.21 12.78 -18.83
CA ARG A 373 1.07 13.11 -18.18
C ARG A 373 1.10 14.60 -17.77
N PRO A 374 1.86 14.97 -16.73
CA PRO A 374 2.02 16.38 -16.36
C PRO A 374 2.69 17.16 -17.49
N SER A 375 2.34 18.43 -17.67
CA SER A 375 3.13 19.32 -18.53
C SER A 375 4.56 19.48 -17.98
N VAL A 376 5.52 19.93 -18.80
CA VAL A 376 6.86 20.27 -18.29
C VAL A 376 6.78 21.30 -17.16
N VAL A 377 5.82 22.23 -17.22
CA VAL A 377 5.60 23.26 -16.20
C VAL A 377 5.18 22.66 -14.88
N ASP A 378 4.14 21.84 -14.91
CA ASP A 378 3.58 21.25 -13.70
C ASP A 378 4.54 20.23 -13.11
N PHE A 379 5.22 19.45 -13.93
CA PHE A 379 6.26 18.52 -13.49
C PHE A 379 7.37 19.24 -12.70
N CYS A 380 7.93 20.32 -13.24
CA CYS A 380 8.94 21.10 -12.51
C CYS A 380 8.39 21.68 -11.20
N LYS A 381 7.17 22.25 -11.21
CA LYS A 381 6.54 22.79 -9.99
C LYS A 381 6.28 21.71 -8.93
N ILE A 382 5.89 20.50 -9.34
CA ILE A 382 5.71 19.37 -8.43
C ILE A 382 7.04 19.06 -7.74
N LEU A 383 8.13 18.96 -8.50
CA LEU A 383 9.46 18.70 -7.95
C LEU A 383 9.97 19.84 -7.05
N GLU A 384 9.75 21.10 -7.43
CA GLU A 384 10.08 22.27 -6.63
C GLU A 384 9.31 22.31 -5.29
N GLY A 385 8.06 21.83 -5.29
CA GLY A 385 7.26 21.65 -4.08
C GLY A 385 7.71 20.49 -3.17
N CYS A 386 8.69 19.70 -3.60
CA CYS A 386 9.24 18.56 -2.84
C CYS A 386 10.74 18.76 -2.51
N PRO A 387 11.12 19.79 -1.72
CA PRO A 387 12.53 20.08 -1.44
C PRO A 387 13.25 18.97 -0.65
N ASP A 388 12.50 18.20 0.12
CA ASP A 388 13.00 17.10 0.96
C ASP A 388 12.96 15.73 0.27
N LEU A 389 12.75 15.71 -1.05
CA LEU A 389 12.63 14.47 -1.82
C LEU A 389 13.93 13.65 -1.77
N ARG A 390 13.82 12.39 -1.32
CA ARG A 390 14.93 11.43 -1.20
C ARG A 390 14.88 10.34 -2.26
N SER A 391 13.67 9.94 -2.67
CA SER A 391 13.45 8.93 -3.69
C SER A 391 12.45 9.42 -4.73
N LEU A 392 12.86 9.37 -5.99
CA LEU A 392 12.01 9.69 -7.14
C LEU A 392 11.96 8.47 -8.07
N SER A 393 10.74 7.97 -8.33
CA SER A 393 10.48 6.86 -9.25
C SER A 393 9.59 7.37 -10.38
N LEU A 394 10.07 7.26 -11.61
CA LEU A 394 9.41 7.69 -12.85
C LEU A 394 9.37 6.49 -13.79
N LYS A 395 8.21 5.83 -13.91
CA LYS A 395 8.07 4.60 -14.72
C LYS A 395 7.06 4.80 -15.83
N LEU A 396 7.47 4.90 -17.09
CA LEU A 396 6.58 5.30 -18.19
C LEU A 396 5.77 6.56 -17.86
N SER A 397 6.41 7.46 -17.14
CA SER A 397 5.81 8.66 -16.61
C SER A 397 6.87 9.74 -16.61
N GLY A 398 6.53 10.88 -17.15
CA GLY A 398 7.42 12.01 -17.33
C GLY A 398 6.63 13.20 -17.84
N PRO A 399 7.26 14.36 -18.02
CA PRO A 399 6.58 15.51 -18.59
C PRO A 399 6.14 15.23 -20.03
N GLN A 400 4.96 15.71 -20.39
CA GLN A 400 4.42 15.64 -21.74
C GLN A 400 5.18 16.57 -22.70
N GLY A 401 5.27 16.19 -23.97
CA GLY A 401 5.48 17.11 -25.09
C GLY A 401 6.92 17.45 -25.43
N VAL A 402 7.10 17.88 -26.68
CA VAL A 402 8.32 18.47 -27.26
C VAL A 402 8.31 19.99 -27.08
N GLU A 403 7.61 20.52 -26.07
CA GLU A 403 7.63 21.96 -25.80
C GLU A 403 9.10 22.40 -25.78
N GLU A 404 9.43 23.39 -26.61
CA GLU A 404 10.79 23.87 -26.72
C GLU A 404 11.24 24.23 -25.31
N VAL A 405 12.24 23.50 -24.81
CA VAL A 405 12.82 23.65 -23.46
C VAL A 405 13.61 24.96 -23.37
N SER A 406 13.26 25.96 -24.18
CA SER A 406 13.87 27.26 -24.28
C SER A 406 14.01 27.85 -22.89
N GLU A 407 15.23 27.72 -22.37
CA GLU A 407 15.78 28.34 -21.17
C GLU A 407 15.29 27.86 -19.79
N ARG A 408 14.57 26.74 -19.68
CA ARG A 408 14.16 26.29 -18.33
C ARG A 408 15.34 25.77 -17.51
N ARG A 409 15.45 26.33 -16.31
CA ARG A 409 16.44 25.96 -15.32
C ARG A 409 16.09 24.60 -14.73
N SER A 410 17.09 23.72 -14.67
CA SER A 410 17.02 22.43 -13.95
C SER A 410 16.60 22.63 -12.49
N VAL A 411 15.68 21.81 -12.01
CA VAL A 411 15.13 21.81 -10.65
C VAL A 411 16.15 21.18 -9.68
N PRO A 412 16.63 21.92 -8.67
CA PRO A 412 17.55 21.38 -7.69
C PRO A 412 16.84 20.45 -6.71
N LEU A 413 17.26 19.19 -6.65
CA LEU A 413 16.83 18.20 -5.67
C LEU A 413 18.04 17.80 -4.79
N PRO A 414 18.40 18.64 -3.79
CA PRO A 414 19.67 18.51 -3.06
C PRO A 414 19.74 17.32 -2.12
N LEU A 415 18.60 16.72 -1.77
CA LEU A 415 18.48 15.55 -0.88
C LEU A 415 18.12 14.26 -1.61
N LEU A 416 18.01 14.28 -2.94
CA LEU A 416 17.66 13.09 -3.71
C LEU A 416 18.82 12.09 -3.67
N GLU A 417 18.54 10.91 -3.11
CA GLU A 417 19.47 9.81 -2.92
C GLU A 417 19.22 8.69 -3.94
N SER A 418 17.96 8.47 -4.34
CA SER A 418 17.55 7.42 -5.27
C SER A 418 16.72 7.99 -6.42
N LEU A 419 17.10 7.67 -7.66
CA LEU A 419 16.36 7.99 -8.87
C LEU A 419 16.17 6.72 -9.69
N HIS A 420 14.91 6.35 -9.93
CA HIS A 420 14.53 5.26 -10.83
C HIS A 420 13.79 5.86 -12.03
N LEU A 421 14.32 5.66 -13.23
CA LEU A 421 13.74 6.11 -14.48
C LEU A 421 13.54 4.93 -15.43
N GLN A 422 12.29 4.57 -15.68
CA GLN A 422 11.92 3.60 -16.70
C GLN A 422 11.21 4.34 -17.84
N TYR A 423 11.65 4.14 -19.08
CA TYR A 423 11.25 4.97 -20.22
C TYR A 423 10.88 4.16 -21.48
N ASP A 424 10.11 4.81 -22.36
CA ASP A 424 9.68 4.34 -23.68
C ASP A 424 10.52 4.93 -24.83
N SER A 425 11.08 6.13 -24.64
CA SER A 425 11.92 6.85 -25.60
C SER A 425 13.16 7.45 -24.91
N VAL A 426 14.31 7.34 -25.58
CA VAL A 426 15.58 7.91 -25.13
C VAL A 426 15.51 9.43 -25.05
N GLU A 427 14.78 10.07 -25.97
CA GLU A 427 14.57 11.52 -26.00
C GLU A 427 13.78 11.99 -24.76
N ASN A 428 12.72 11.25 -24.40
CA ASN A 428 11.94 11.53 -23.19
C ASN A 428 12.77 11.35 -21.92
N ALA A 429 13.61 10.31 -21.86
CA ALA A 429 14.51 10.07 -20.75
C ALA A 429 15.55 11.19 -20.61
N ALA A 430 16.24 11.54 -21.70
CA ALA A 430 17.23 12.61 -21.72
C ALA A 430 16.61 13.97 -21.33
N ARG A 431 15.41 14.28 -21.85
CA ARG A 431 14.66 15.48 -21.47
C ARG A 431 14.36 15.49 -19.97
N THR A 432 13.77 14.41 -19.45
CA THR A 432 13.44 14.29 -18.02
C THR A 432 14.67 14.48 -17.13
N LEU A 433 15.79 13.84 -17.49
CA LEU A 433 17.05 13.97 -16.74
C LEU A 433 17.62 15.39 -16.78
N SER A 434 17.50 16.10 -17.91
CA SER A 434 17.96 17.48 -18.03
C SER A 434 17.21 18.46 -17.12
N LEU A 435 15.96 18.14 -16.77
CA LEU A 435 15.14 18.95 -15.86
C LEU A 435 15.52 18.79 -14.39
N ILE A 436 16.37 17.81 -14.03
CA ILE A 436 16.64 17.46 -12.63
C ILE A 436 18.11 17.64 -12.29
N ARG A 437 18.41 18.28 -11.15
CA ARG A 437 19.76 18.40 -10.61
C ARG A 437 19.84 17.78 -9.22
N CYS A 438 20.47 16.61 -9.12
CA CYS A 438 20.56 15.81 -7.89
C CYS A 438 22.02 15.58 -7.44
N PRO A 439 22.66 16.54 -6.74
CA PRO A 439 24.09 16.46 -6.40
C PRO A 439 24.45 15.36 -5.38
N LYS A 440 23.46 14.77 -4.70
CA LYS A 440 23.65 13.72 -3.68
C LYS A 440 23.14 12.35 -4.13
N LEU A 441 22.93 12.14 -5.43
CA LEU A 441 22.42 10.88 -5.95
C LEU A 441 23.37 9.72 -5.61
N GLN A 442 22.84 8.67 -4.97
CA GLN A 442 23.59 7.48 -4.57
C GLN A 442 23.18 6.26 -5.39
N SER A 443 21.90 6.16 -5.74
CA SER A 443 21.34 5.10 -6.56
C SER A 443 20.68 5.70 -7.79
N PHE A 444 21.08 5.22 -8.96
CA PHE A 444 20.49 5.58 -10.24
C PHE A 444 20.17 4.31 -11.01
N VAL A 445 18.89 4.07 -11.26
CA VAL A 445 18.39 2.92 -12.02
C VAL A 445 17.70 3.46 -13.26
N VAL A 446 18.09 2.93 -14.41
CA VAL A 446 17.55 3.30 -15.72
C VAL A 446 17.15 2.03 -16.45
N GLU A 447 15.89 1.96 -16.87
CA GLU A 447 15.31 0.78 -17.51
C GLU A 447 14.65 1.16 -18.84
N ASP A 448 15.03 0.47 -19.92
CA ASP A 448 14.46 0.62 -21.26
C ASP A 448 13.42 -0.47 -21.49
N ILE A 449 12.16 -0.08 -21.67
CA ILE A 449 11.06 -1.05 -21.87
C ILE A 449 11.06 -1.64 -23.28
N ALA A 450 11.57 -0.92 -24.28
CA ALA A 450 11.60 -1.41 -25.65
C ALA A 450 12.43 -2.70 -25.79
N GLN A 451 13.32 -2.99 -24.84
CA GLN A 451 14.07 -4.25 -24.78
C GLN A 451 13.32 -5.37 -24.07
N ALA A 452 12.49 -5.06 -23.07
CA ALA A 452 11.75 -6.07 -22.31
C ALA A 452 10.68 -6.74 -23.19
N ASP A 453 9.94 -5.96 -23.98
CA ASP A 453 8.87 -6.47 -24.84
C ASP A 453 9.40 -7.36 -25.98
N ARG A 454 10.62 -7.08 -26.46
CA ARG A 454 11.28 -7.93 -27.47
C ARG A 454 11.57 -9.34 -26.95
N LEU A 455 11.99 -9.45 -25.69
CA LEU A 455 12.30 -10.75 -25.08
C LEU A 455 11.03 -11.56 -24.74
N ILE A 456 9.94 -10.88 -24.38
CA ILE A 456 8.67 -11.56 -24.05
C ILE A 456 7.96 -12.05 -25.32
N MET A 457 7.99 -11.28 -26.41
CA MET A 457 7.47 -11.75 -27.70
C MET A 457 8.30 -12.91 -28.28
N GLU A 458 9.63 -12.88 -28.16
CA GLU A 458 10.50 -13.99 -28.59
C GLU A 458 10.34 -15.26 -27.75
N ALA A 459 9.94 -15.15 -26.47
CA ALA A 459 9.70 -16.31 -25.61
C ALA A 459 8.28 -16.92 -25.75
N SER A 460 7.36 -16.20 -26.41
CA SER A 460 5.96 -16.60 -26.59
C SER A 460 5.64 -17.11 -28.00
N CYS A 461 6.62 -17.10 -28.91
CA CYS A 461 6.60 -17.76 -30.22
C CYS A 461 7.44 -19.03 -30.19
#